data_AF-A0A7S2JH82-F1
#
_entry.id   AF-A0A7S2JH82-F1
#
_cell.length_a   1.000
_cell.length_b   1.000
_cell.length_c   1.000
_cell.angle_alpha   90.00
_cell.angle_beta   90.00
_cell.angle_gamma   90.00
#
_symmetry.space_group_name_H-M   'P 1'
#
loop_
_entity.id
_entity.type
_entity.pdbx_description
1 polymer ?
#
loop_
_entity_poly.entity_id
_entity_poly.type
_entity_poly.pdbx_seq_one_letter_code
_entity_poly.pdbx_strand_id
1 'polypeptide(L)'
;RRENSLFEHPFPRLRELAGSLWFEVVVSAIVATNCLHLGWEASREEGVSTFDSIAEHVFLAIYAIEWAMRVLAFGWVWIFEVMSMIDTFLIFFTGILLK
;
A
#
# COMPACT_ATOMS: atom_id res chain seq x y z
N ARG A 1 -15.15 13.66 -18.88
CA ARG A 1 -14.49 13.95 -17.58
C ARG A 1 -15.19 13.09 -16.53
N ARG A 2 -14.49 12.54 -15.53
CA ARG A 2 -15.00 11.51 -14.59
C ARG A 2 -16.26 11.88 -13.78
N GLU A 3 -16.68 13.14 -13.88
CA GLU A 3 -17.92 13.72 -13.34
C GLU A 3 -19.15 13.50 -14.24
N ASN A 4 -18.98 12.96 -15.45
CA ASN A 4 -20.09 12.70 -16.36
C ASN A 4 -20.87 11.46 -15.88
N SER A 5 -22.20 11.55 -15.81
CA SER A 5 -23.08 10.47 -15.34
C SER A 5 -23.02 9.20 -16.20
N LEU A 6 -22.47 9.30 -17.42
CA LEU A 6 -22.24 8.19 -18.34
C LEU A 6 -20.82 7.60 -18.26
N PHE A 7 -19.99 8.03 -17.31
CA PHE A 7 -18.63 7.55 -17.18
C PHE A 7 -18.59 6.14 -16.56
N GLU A 8 -18.37 5.14 -17.42
CA GLU A 8 -18.05 3.78 -16.98
C GLU A 8 -16.55 3.65 -16.72
N HIS A 9 -16.20 3.14 -15.53
CA HIS A 9 -14.80 2.89 -15.20
C HIS A 9 -14.30 1.66 -15.97
N PRO A 10 -13.09 1.66 -16.56
CA PRO A 10 -12.55 0.49 -17.27
C PRO A 10 -12.46 -0.77 -16.40
N PHE A 11 -12.34 -0.59 -15.07
CA PHE A 11 -12.29 -1.65 -14.08
C PHE A 11 -13.32 -1.42 -12.96
N PRO A 12 -14.61 -1.71 -13.18
CA PRO A 12 -15.66 -1.37 -12.21
C PRO A 12 -15.54 -2.19 -10.92
N ARG A 13 -15.25 -3.49 -11.03
CA ARG A 13 -15.03 -4.39 -9.87
C ARG A 13 -13.84 -3.98 -9.02
N LEU A 14 -12.76 -3.49 -9.65
CA LEU A 14 -11.57 -3.04 -8.95
C LEU A 14 -11.85 -1.77 -8.14
N ARG A 15 -12.66 -0.86 -8.71
CA ARG A 15 -13.10 0.35 -8.03
C ARG A 15 -14.01 0.06 -6.85
N GLU A 16 -14.94 -0.88 -6.99
CA GLU A 16 -15.78 -1.34 -5.88
C GLU A 16 -14.95 -1.99 -4.76
N LEU A 17 -13.99 -2.84 -5.11
CA LEU A 17 -13.11 -3.49 -4.15
C LEU A 17 -12.23 -2.48 -3.40
N ALA A 18 -11.52 -1.62 -4.13
CA ALA A 18 -10.60 -0.63 -3.56
C ALA A 18 -11.32 0.47 -2.77
N GLY A 19 -12.61 0.71 -3.05
CA GLY A 19 -13.46 1.62 -2.28
C GLY A 19 -14.24 0.95 -1.14
N SER A 20 -14.05 -0.35 -0.91
CA SER A 20 -14.77 -1.07 0.16
C SER A 20 -14.09 -0.85 1.52
N LEU A 21 -14.90 -0.62 2.56
CA LEU A 21 -14.41 -0.51 3.93
C LEU A 21 -13.65 -1.75 4.38
N TRP A 22 -14.09 -2.93 3.92
CA TRP A 22 -13.40 -4.19 4.21
C TRP A 22 -11.96 -4.18 3.68
N PHE A 23 -11.75 -3.71 2.45
CA PHE A 23 -10.41 -3.57 1.88
C PHE A 23 -9.55 -2.63 2.72
N GLU A 24 -10.10 -1.48 3.15
CA GLU A 24 -9.38 -0.54 4.01
C GLU A 24 -8.98 -1.13 5.36
N VAL A 25 -9.87 -1.91 5.99
CA VAL A 25 -9.61 -2.58 7.27
C VAL A 25 -8.51 -3.62 7.11
N VAL A 26 -8.56 -4.43 6.05
CA VAL A 26 -7.52 -5.45 5.78
C VAL A 26 -6.16 -4.80 5.54
N VAL A 27 -6.11 -3.76 4.69
CA VAL A 27 -4.85 -3.04 4.41
C VAL A 27 -4.30 -2.41 5.69
N SER A 28 -5.14 -1.75 6.48
CA SER A 28 -4.74 -1.14 7.76
C SER A 28 -4.20 -2.17 8.75
N ALA A 29 -4.80 -3.37 8.81
CA ALA A 29 -4.32 -4.45 9.67
C ALA A 29 -2.94 -4.97 9.23
N ILE A 30 -2.68 -5.04 7.91
CA ILE A 30 -1.38 -5.42 7.36
C ILE A 30 -0.32 -4.37 7.71
N VAL A 31 -0.63 -3.07 7.55
CA VAL A 31 0.22 -1.94 7.97
C VAL A 31 0.58 -2.04 9.44
N ALA A 32 -0.43 -2.20 10.31
CA ALA A 32 -0.19 -2.35 11.74
C ALA A 32 0.72 -3.55 12.06
N THR A 33 0.52 -4.68 11.38
CA THR A 33 1.34 -5.88 11.57
C THR A 33 2.79 -5.66 11.14
N ASN A 34 3.02 -4.98 10.01
CA ASN A 34 4.37 -4.63 9.56
C ASN A 34 5.06 -3.67 10.55
N CYS A 35 4.36 -2.66 11.06
CA CYS A 35 4.90 -1.77 12.09
C CYS A 35 5.29 -2.52 13.37
N LEU A 36 4.48 -3.49 13.80
CA LEU A 36 4.81 -4.35 14.94
C LEU A 36 6.05 -5.21 14.66
N HIS A 37 6.21 -5.72 13.44
CA HIS A 37 7.38 -6.49 13.04
C HIS A 37 8.66 -5.65 13.06
N LEU A 38 8.63 -4.45 12.48
CA LEU A 38 9.76 -3.51 12.50
C LEU A 38 10.11 -3.07 13.93
N GLY A 39 9.10 -2.82 14.78
CA GLY A 39 9.31 -2.49 16.18
C GLY A 39 9.93 -3.65 16.98
N TRP A 40 9.52 -4.88 16.68
CA TRP A 40 10.09 -6.09 17.27
C TRP A 40 11.55 -6.27 16.85
N GLU A 41 11.84 -6.13 15.57
CA GLU A 41 13.22 -6.18 15.03
C GLU A 41 14.11 -5.11 15.67
N ALA A 42 13.64 -3.86 15.74
CA ALA A 42 14.37 -2.76 16.36
C ALA A 42 14.63 -2.96 17.87
N SER A 43 13.84 -3.80 18.54
CA SER A 43 14.01 -4.11 19.97
C SER A 43 15.06 -5.18 20.27
N ARG A 44 15.50 -5.94 19.25
CA ARG A 44 16.51 -7.00 19.41
C ARG A 44 17.89 -6.43 19.18
N GLU A 45 18.87 -6.86 20.00
CA GLU A 45 20.29 -6.57 19.76
C GLU A 45 20.90 -7.48 18.67
N GLU A 46 20.16 -8.50 18.24
CA GLU A 46 20.53 -9.39 17.14
C GLU A 46 20.33 -8.66 15.80
N GLY A 47 21.31 -8.75 14.90
CA GLY A 47 21.21 -8.16 13.57
C GLY A 47 20.09 -8.77 12.72
N VAL A 48 19.77 -8.11 11.60
CA VAL A 48 18.70 -8.50 10.66
C VAL A 48 18.81 -9.97 10.27
N SER A 49 17.79 -10.77 10.60
CA SER A 49 17.76 -12.18 10.20
C SER A 49 17.29 -12.34 8.76
N THR A 50 17.59 -13.48 8.14
CA THR A 50 17.06 -13.80 6.80
C THR A 50 15.53 -13.81 6.77
N PHE A 51 14.89 -14.17 7.89
CA PHE A 51 13.44 -14.14 8.01
C PHE A 51 12.89 -12.71 7.95
N ASP A 52 13.49 -11.78 8.69
CA ASP A 52 13.06 -10.38 8.74
C ASP A 52 13.18 -9.74 7.35
N SER A 53 14.30 -9.99 6.65
CA SER A 53 14.48 -9.51 5.28
C SER A 53 13.43 -10.05 4.29
N ILE A 54 13.06 -11.33 4.38
CA ILE A 54 12.00 -11.91 3.55
C ILE A 54 10.64 -11.28 3.90
N ALA A 55 10.33 -11.16 5.20
CA ALA A 55 9.08 -10.59 5.67
C ALA A 55 8.90 -9.15 5.16
N GLU A 56 9.93 -8.32 5.22
CA GLU A 56 9.90 -6.98 4.67
C GLU A 56 9.58 -6.94 3.16
N HIS A 57 10.17 -7.85 2.37
CA HIS A 57 9.88 -7.91 0.92
C HIS A 57 8.43 -8.34 0.66
N VAL A 58 7.89 -9.25 1.47
CA VAL A 58 6.48 -9.66 1.38
C VAL A 58 5.56 -8.49 1.70
N PHE A 59 5.81 -7.75 2.78
CA PHE A 59 5.03 -6.56 3.13
C PHE A 59 5.12 -5.48 2.05
N LEU A 60 6.32 -5.20 1.55
CA LEU A 60 6.53 -4.25 0.44
C LEU A 60 5.75 -4.65 -0.82
N ALA A 61 5.78 -5.94 -1.19
CA ALA A 61 5.03 -6.43 -2.35
C ALA A 61 3.52 -6.28 -2.16
N ILE A 62 3.01 -6.55 -0.95
CA ILE A 62 1.59 -6.36 -0.64
C ILE A 62 1.19 -4.89 -0.77
N TYR A 63 1.96 -3.96 -0.23
CA TYR A 63 1.69 -2.52 -0.36
C TYR A 63 1.81 -2.03 -1.80
N ALA A 64 2.78 -2.54 -2.57
CA ALA A 64 2.93 -2.18 -3.97
C ALA A 64 1.71 -2.63 -4.81
N ILE A 65 1.17 -3.82 -4.53
CA ILE A 65 -0.04 -4.33 -5.19
C ILE A 65 -1.25 -3.47 -4.79
N GLU A 66 -1.42 -3.19 -3.50
CA GLU A 66 -2.48 -2.33 -2.96
C GLU A 66 -2.48 -0.95 -3.63
N TRP A 67 -1.32 -0.31 -3.68
CA TRP A 67 -1.13 1.00 -4.31
C TRP A 67 -1.43 0.96 -5.80
N ALA A 68 -0.94 -0.06 -6.51
CA ALA A 68 -1.25 -0.24 -7.93
C ALA A 68 -2.77 -0.41 -8.16
N MET A 69 -3.46 -1.16 -7.29
CA MET A 69 -4.92 -1.30 -7.35
C MET A 69 -5.62 0.05 -7.17
N ARG A 70 -5.18 0.90 -6.22
CA ARG A 70 -5.75 2.24 -6.02
C ARG A 70 -5.48 3.19 -7.18
N VAL A 71 -4.27 3.17 -7.74
CA VAL A 71 -3.94 3.97 -8.93
C VAL A 71 -4.78 3.54 -10.13
N LEU A 72 -5.03 2.23 -10.30
CA LEU A 72 -5.90 1.73 -11.36
C LEU A 72 -7.39 2.05 -11.11
N ALA A 73 -7.85 2.03 -9.85
CA ALA A 73 -9.24 2.28 -9.47
C ALA A 73 -9.64 3.77 -9.47
N PHE A 74 -8.76 4.63 -8.98
CA PHE A 74 -9.02 6.06 -8.79
C PHE A 74 -8.22 6.93 -9.76
N GLY A 75 -7.31 6.34 -10.54
CA GLY A 75 -6.47 7.01 -11.52
C GLY A 75 -5.25 7.71 -10.95
N TRP A 76 -4.34 8.11 -11.83
CA TRP A 76 -3.07 8.74 -11.47
C TRP A 76 -3.19 10.01 -10.62
N VAL A 77 -4.27 10.77 -10.77
CA VAL A 77 -4.49 12.02 -9.99
C VAL A 77 -4.62 11.73 -8.48
N TRP A 78 -5.08 10.53 -8.11
CA TRP A 78 -5.22 10.10 -6.72
C TRP A 78 -3.90 10.19 -5.93
N ILE A 79 -2.76 9.99 -6.60
CA ILE A 79 -1.43 10.05 -5.99
C ILE A 79 -1.11 11.44 -5.43
N PHE A 80 -1.71 12.50 -5.99
CA PHE A 80 -1.45 13.88 -5.55
C PHE A 80 -2.35 14.33 -4.38
N GLU A 81 -3.27 13.48 -3.91
CA GLU A 81 -3.99 13.73 -2.67
C GLU A 81 -3.03 13.56 -1.49
N VAL A 82 -3.06 14.48 -0.52
CA VAL A 82 -2.06 14.56 0.56
C VAL A 82 -1.88 13.25 1.31
N MET A 83 -2.97 12.53 1.60
CA MET A 83 -2.93 11.26 2.33
C MET A 83 -2.35 10.14 1.45
N SER A 84 -2.80 10.04 0.20
CA SER A 84 -2.33 9.09 -0.80
C SER A 84 -0.86 9.31 -1.20
N MET A 85 -0.38 10.55 -1.09
CA MET A 85 1.01 10.91 -1.33
C MET A 85 1.94 10.31 -0.27
N ILE A 86 1.47 10.15 0.98
CA ILE A 86 2.24 9.49 2.05
C ILE A 86 2.44 8.02 1.71
N ASP A 87 1.38 7.32 1.29
CA ASP A 87 1.46 5.90 0.89
C ASP A 87 2.37 5.72 -0.33
N THR A 88 2.26 6.62 -1.30
CA THR A 88 3.15 6.64 -2.47
C THR A 88 4.60 6.88 -2.06
N PHE A 89 4.84 7.84 -1.17
CA PHE A 89 6.19 8.13 -0.70
C PHE A 89 6.77 6.94 0.06
N LEU A 90 5.99 6.31 0.95
CA LEU A 90 6.41 5.11 1.66
C LEU A 90 6.89 4.04 0.69
N ILE A 91 6.06 3.63 -0.28
CA ILE A 91 6.41 2.54 -1.20
C ILE A 91 7.65 2.86 -2.04
N PHE A 92 7.72 4.06 -2.61
CA PHE A 92 8.83 4.44 -3.49
C PHE A 92 10.11 4.72 -2.71
N PHE A 93 10.02 5.36 -1.55
CA PHE A 93 11.19 5.68 -0.74
C PHE A 93 11.74 4.43 -0.05
N THR A 94 10.90 3.61 0.59
CA THR A 94 11.37 2.38 1.23
C THR A 94 11.75 1.31 0.21
N GLY A 95 11.07 1.24 -0.94
CA GLY A 95 11.31 0.20 -1.94
C GLY A 95 12.48 0.48 -2.89
N ILE A 96 12.79 1.75 -3.20
CA ILE A 96 13.82 2.12 -4.19
C ILE A 96 15.04 2.78 -3.53
N LEU A 97 14.86 3.47 -2.40
CA LEU A 97 15.92 4.31 -1.82
C LEU A 97 16.60 3.67 -0.61
N LEU A 98 15.92 2.77 0.09
CA LEU A 98 16.44 2.08 1.28
C LEU A 98 16.82 0.61 1.03
N LYS A 99 16.50 0.07 -0.15
CA LYS A 99 16.88 -1.28 -0.61
C LYS A 99 17.64 -1.19 -1.91
#